data_AF-A0A161VRY3-F1
#
_entry.id   AF-A0A161VRY3-F1
#
_cell.length_a   1.000
_cell.length_b   1.000
_cell.length_c   1.000
_cell.angle_alpha   90.00
_cell.angle_beta   90.00
_cell.angle_gamma   90.00
#
_symmetry.space_group_name_H-M   'P 1'
#
loop_
_entity.id
_entity.type
_entity.pdbx_description
1 polymer ?
#
loop_
_entity_poly.entity_id
_entity_poly.type
_entity_poly.pdbx_seq_one_letter_code
_entity_poly.pdbx_strand_id
1 'polypeptide(L)'
;MPPQSANTDWATSGWWVGRELDRGRFAEESISRNQLIALWVRETAEPKPNVKHLAEDLAAWMGTLGSAEWVAQRFSSEASRRLRLGTNEVLGGVDVWDLVSAVAVEYGDTLARCSAGVVADVRLERPVGLPARIAQVLRKYEDGPPRTAARHAMVNSEACGTVVKSRNHADRYIDNPNRYRSAIVAASMRSYNGKLTEYRERIDDSSDDKVSDSIAAAIERLTELYGEADVSDRLPAEHEISYVEDKLDRFLTGASSSRFRSDLPLLEGSTLYTTADVRGEAWRRARRNLLRLHMDSVELDENTITEVYGSNFARARQDLQRALIRESARKSASELDTAHLELGYRSTETKTLFSQASSYLAQTPIESDNAWSWKWDGRAMCWERAIALEILADAGSVAGHGASALEQTLRERYDQVRPSDTLAPTRTASITLALQLTRGALASVIHDDDVFGNDGVDLVGSRKPGQTWAEKTADVLSALRGHRVAWDRLTGKAV
;
A
#
# COMPACT_ATOMS: atom_id res chain seq x y z
N MET A 1 -2.56 35.84 -17.99
CA MET A 1 -1.51 35.52 -18.97
C MET A 1 -1.95 34.31 -19.77
N PRO A 2 -1.80 34.30 -21.11
CA PRO A 2 -2.06 33.10 -21.88
C PRO A 2 -1.04 32.01 -21.46
N PRO A 3 -1.43 30.73 -21.39
CA PRO A 3 -0.47 29.68 -21.07
C PRO A 3 0.58 29.64 -22.17
N GLN A 4 1.84 29.88 -21.80
CA GLN A 4 3.00 29.56 -22.63
C GLN A 4 2.86 28.10 -23.06
N SER A 5 3.09 27.84 -24.35
CA SER A 5 2.99 26.53 -24.99
C SER A 5 3.41 25.43 -24.02
N ALA A 6 2.43 24.62 -23.59
CA ALA A 6 2.69 23.49 -22.71
C ALA A 6 3.81 22.69 -23.36
N ASN A 7 4.93 22.55 -22.66
CA ASN A 7 6.03 21.72 -23.14
C ASN A 7 5.43 20.31 -23.28
N THR A 8 5.07 19.87 -24.49
CA THR A 8 4.35 18.60 -24.73
C THR A 8 5.30 17.41 -24.83
N ASP A 9 6.59 17.61 -24.52
CA ASP A 9 7.62 16.58 -24.55
C ASP A 9 7.33 15.39 -23.60
N TRP A 10 6.42 15.56 -22.64
CA TRP A 10 5.93 14.48 -21.77
C TRP A 10 4.69 13.75 -22.30
N ALA A 11 4.27 14.05 -23.54
CA ALA A 11 3.28 13.29 -24.29
C ALA A 11 3.91 12.40 -25.36
N THR A 12 5.24 12.46 -25.57
CA THR A 12 5.92 11.59 -26.53
C THR A 12 6.16 10.21 -25.95
N SER A 13 5.99 9.17 -26.76
CA SER A 13 6.18 7.77 -26.33
C SER A 13 7.53 7.57 -25.66
N GLY A 14 7.53 6.95 -24.49
CA GLY A 14 8.74 6.62 -23.75
C GLY A 14 9.56 7.82 -23.27
N TRP A 15 9.00 9.03 -23.13
CA TRP A 15 9.80 10.20 -22.69
C TRP A 15 10.44 10.06 -21.29
N TRP A 16 9.91 9.16 -20.45
CA TRP A 16 10.52 8.77 -19.17
C TRP A 16 11.64 7.74 -19.33
N VAL A 17 11.70 7.02 -20.47
CA VAL A 17 12.75 6.08 -20.82
C VAL A 17 13.97 6.89 -21.26
N GLY A 18 15.11 6.75 -20.56
CA GLY A 18 16.33 7.51 -20.86
C GLY A 18 16.70 8.59 -19.84
N ARG A 19 15.74 9.31 -19.24
CA ARG A 19 16.07 10.38 -18.27
C ARG A 19 16.54 9.88 -16.90
N GLU A 20 16.31 8.60 -16.60
CA GLU A 20 16.91 7.92 -15.42
C GLU A 20 18.16 7.07 -15.79
N LEU A 21 18.44 6.87 -17.09
CA LEU A 21 19.60 6.11 -17.57
C LEU A 21 20.93 6.87 -17.34
N ASP A 22 20.91 8.21 -17.32
CA ASP A 22 22.09 9.04 -16.94
C ASP A 22 22.58 8.77 -15.50
N ARG A 23 21.79 8.08 -14.68
CA ARG A 23 22.16 7.68 -13.31
C ARG A 23 22.43 6.18 -13.15
N GLY A 24 22.33 5.40 -14.22
CA GLY A 24 22.70 3.97 -14.25
C GLY A 24 21.88 3.05 -13.32
N ARG A 25 20.63 3.41 -12.95
CA ARG A 25 19.88 2.70 -11.90
C ARG A 25 18.71 1.83 -12.36
N PHE A 26 18.26 1.90 -13.61
CA PHE A 26 17.05 1.20 -14.05
C PHE A 26 17.19 0.61 -15.45
N ALA A 27 16.62 -0.59 -15.66
CA ALA A 27 16.41 -1.15 -16.98
C ALA A 27 15.37 -0.30 -17.73
N GLU A 28 15.45 -0.22 -19.07
CA GLU A 28 14.58 0.60 -19.93
C GLU A 28 13.07 0.42 -19.69
N GLU A 29 12.66 -0.65 -19.00
CA GLU A 29 11.28 -1.11 -18.86
C GLU A 29 10.65 -0.94 -17.46
N SER A 30 11.36 -0.37 -16.49
CA SER A 30 10.93 -0.40 -15.07
C SER A 30 10.76 0.97 -14.41
N ILE A 31 9.61 1.64 -14.62
CA ILE A 31 9.23 2.84 -13.86
C ILE A 31 7.94 2.64 -13.04
N SER A 32 7.94 3.12 -11.79
CA SER A 32 6.75 3.15 -10.94
C SER A 32 5.90 4.40 -11.15
N ARG A 33 4.62 4.32 -10.79
CA ARG A 33 3.71 5.49 -10.81
C ARG A 33 4.23 6.66 -9.96
N ASN A 34 4.87 6.42 -8.82
CA ASN A 34 5.43 7.48 -8.00
C ASN A 34 6.62 8.17 -8.65
N GLN A 35 7.48 7.39 -9.30
CA GLN A 35 8.58 7.93 -10.09
C GLN A 35 8.03 8.75 -11.27
N LEU A 36 7.01 8.24 -11.98
CA LEU A 36 6.33 9.00 -13.02
C LEU A 36 5.68 10.27 -12.50
N ILE A 37 5.04 10.26 -11.33
CA ILE A 37 4.50 11.48 -10.69
C ILE A 37 5.62 12.47 -10.39
N ALA A 38 6.75 12.02 -9.85
CA ALA A 38 7.90 12.89 -9.60
C ALA A 38 8.45 13.49 -10.90
N LEU A 39 8.51 12.70 -11.98
CA LEU A 39 8.90 13.17 -13.31
C LEU A 39 7.87 14.16 -13.87
N TRP A 40 6.58 13.83 -13.85
CA TRP A 40 5.51 14.74 -14.29
C TRP A 40 5.59 16.06 -13.55
N VAL A 41 5.64 16.06 -12.22
CA VAL A 41 5.76 17.28 -11.40
C VAL A 41 7.01 18.09 -11.75
N ARG A 42 8.11 17.42 -12.13
CA ARG A 42 9.32 18.10 -12.61
C ARG A 42 9.11 18.75 -13.97
N GLU A 43 8.46 18.07 -14.92
CA GLU A 43 8.25 18.55 -16.29
C GLU A 43 7.02 19.45 -16.46
N THR A 44 6.10 19.47 -15.50
CA THR A 44 4.94 20.35 -15.45
C THR A 44 5.36 21.79 -15.77
N ALA A 45 4.65 22.50 -16.64
CA ALA A 45 4.99 23.88 -16.98
C ALA A 45 4.82 24.84 -15.78
N GLU A 46 5.67 25.85 -15.66
CA GLU A 46 5.46 26.93 -14.67
C GLU A 46 4.25 27.80 -15.05
N PRO A 47 3.56 28.43 -14.09
CA PRO A 47 3.79 28.39 -12.64
C PRO A 47 3.22 27.12 -11.98
N LYS A 48 4.02 26.48 -11.12
CA LYS A 48 3.58 25.33 -10.31
C LYS A 48 3.02 25.77 -8.96
N PRO A 49 1.91 25.17 -8.48
CA PRO A 49 1.60 25.22 -7.06
C PRO A 49 2.70 24.51 -6.25
N ASN A 50 2.58 24.51 -4.93
CA ASN A 50 3.55 23.82 -4.07
C ASN A 50 3.80 22.39 -4.57
N VAL A 51 5.06 22.05 -4.85
CA VAL A 51 5.49 20.78 -5.47
C VAL A 51 4.96 19.57 -4.71
N LYS A 52 4.98 19.61 -3.37
CA LYS A 52 4.42 18.54 -2.55
C LYS A 52 2.91 18.40 -2.76
N HIS A 53 2.18 19.52 -2.78
CA HIS A 53 0.74 19.50 -2.97
C HIS A 53 0.35 19.01 -4.36
N LEU A 54 1.09 19.45 -5.39
CA LEU A 54 0.90 19.02 -6.77
C LEU A 54 1.11 17.51 -6.91
N ALA A 55 2.17 16.97 -6.32
CA ALA A 55 2.45 15.53 -6.36
C ALA A 55 1.34 14.72 -5.67
N GLU A 56 0.90 15.13 -4.48
CA GLU A 56 -0.18 14.48 -3.75
C GLU A 56 -1.52 14.53 -4.50
N ASP A 57 -1.88 15.66 -5.10
CA ASP A 57 -3.12 15.79 -5.85
C ASP A 57 -3.06 15.10 -7.21
N LEU A 58 -1.91 15.10 -7.89
CA LEU A 58 -1.72 14.31 -9.11
C LEU A 58 -1.87 12.81 -8.79
N ALA A 59 -1.29 12.35 -7.68
CA ALA A 59 -1.55 10.99 -7.20
C ALA A 59 -3.05 10.76 -6.95
N ALA A 60 -3.73 11.65 -6.22
CA ALA A 60 -5.15 11.45 -5.95
C ALA A 60 -6.00 11.41 -7.24
N TRP A 61 -5.80 12.37 -8.15
CA TRP A 61 -6.54 12.47 -9.41
C TRP A 61 -6.30 11.29 -10.33
N MET A 62 -5.09 10.76 -10.39
CA MET A 62 -4.82 9.55 -11.17
C MET A 62 -5.62 8.36 -10.63
N GLY A 63 -5.76 8.23 -9.30
CA GLY A 63 -6.65 7.22 -8.72
C GLY A 63 -8.12 7.45 -9.07
N THR A 64 -8.59 8.70 -8.96
CA THR A 64 -9.98 9.07 -9.27
C THR A 64 -10.33 8.87 -10.75
N LEU A 65 -9.48 9.34 -11.68
CA LEU A 65 -9.63 9.14 -13.12
C LEU A 65 -9.51 7.67 -13.50
N GLY A 66 -8.61 6.93 -12.86
CA GLY A 66 -8.51 5.49 -13.02
C GLY A 66 -9.82 4.77 -12.73
N SER A 67 -10.62 5.25 -11.78
CA SER A 67 -11.94 4.68 -11.47
C SER A 67 -13.08 5.14 -12.39
N ALA A 68 -12.85 6.10 -13.28
CA ALA A 68 -13.87 6.59 -14.21
C ALA A 68 -14.02 5.66 -15.42
N GLU A 69 -15.24 5.22 -15.70
CA GLU A 69 -15.53 4.26 -16.78
C GLU A 69 -15.09 4.76 -18.16
N TRP A 70 -15.32 6.05 -18.45
CA TRP A 70 -14.96 6.64 -19.74
C TRP A 70 -13.45 6.70 -20.00
N VAL A 71 -12.62 6.70 -18.94
CA VAL A 71 -11.16 6.64 -19.08
C VAL A 71 -10.72 5.25 -19.56
N ALA A 72 -11.33 4.19 -19.03
CA ALA A 72 -11.12 2.83 -19.51
C ALA A 72 -11.56 2.66 -20.97
N GLN A 73 -12.67 3.28 -21.36
CA GLN A 73 -13.18 3.27 -22.73
C GLN A 73 -12.30 4.04 -23.72
N ARG A 74 -11.72 5.19 -23.31
CA ARG A 74 -10.91 6.04 -24.19
C ARG A 74 -9.47 5.56 -24.35
N PHE A 75 -8.81 5.14 -23.25
CA PHE A 75 -7.37 4.87 -23.27
C PHE A 75 -7.06 3.38 -23.22
N SER A 76 -7.64 2.66 -22.25
CA SER A 76 -7.74 1.18 -22.17
C SER A 76 -8.12 0.79 -20.75
N SER A 77 -8.69 -0.41 -20.59
CA SER A 77 -8.92 -1.01 -19.27
C SER A 77 -7.63 -1.18 -18.46
N GLU A 78 -6.52 -1.49 -19.12
CA GLU A 78 -5.22 -1.68 -18.49
C GLU A 78 -4.59 -0.34 -18.05
N ALA A 79 -4.64 0.71 -18.86
CA ALA A 79 -4.20 2.05 -18.43
C ALA A 79 -5.05 2.57 -17.26
N SER A 80 -6.38 2.42 -17.34
CA SER A 80 -7.31 2.73 -16.25
C SER A 80 -7.02 1.90 -14.98
N ARG A 81 -6.65 0.63 -15.11
CA ARG A 81 -6.17 -0.18 -13.99
C ARG A 81 -4.89 0.42 -13.41
N ARG A 82 -3.85 0.68 -14.22
CA ARG A 82 -2.56 1.25 -13.76
C ARG A 82 -2.68 2.61 -13.08
N LEU A 83 -3.66 3.42 -13.49
CA LEU A 83 -4.01 4.68 -12.82
C LEU A 83 -4.50 4.48 -11.37
N ARG A 84 -5.21 3.38 -11.08
CA ARG A 84 -5.73 3.06 -9.73
C ARG A 84 -4.67 2.42 -8.82
N LEU A 85 -3.68 1.73 -9.39
CA LEU A 85 -2.74 0.93 -8.61
C LEU A 85 -1.83 1.81 -7.72
N GLY A 86 -1.60 1.36 -6.49
CA GLY A 86 -0.78 2.06 -5.51
C GLY A 86 0.71 2.00 -5.87
N THR A 87 1.32 3.17 -5.98
CA THR A 87 2.73 3.59 -5.72
C THR A 87 3.94 2.71 -6.08
N ASN A 88 3.93 1.37 -6.04
CA ASN A 88 5.14 0.52 -6.13
C ASN A 88 5.03 -0.61 -7.18
N GLU A 89 4.19 -0.43 -8.21
CA GLU A 89 4.09 -1.32 -9.38
C GLU A 89 5.13 -1.00 -10.45
N VAL A 90 6.00 -1.97 -10.75
CA VAL A 90 6.87 -1.94 -11.93
C VAL A 90 6.31 -2.92 -12.94
N LEU A 91 5.64 -2.41 -13.97
CA LEU A 91 5.06 -3.23 -15.04
C LEU A 91 5.71 -2.85 -16.37
N GLY A 92 6.15 -3.86 -17.12
CA GLY A 92 6.63 -3.67 -18.49
C GLY A 92 5.53 -3.17 -19.44
N GLY A 93 5.94 -2.76 -20.64
CA GLY A 93 5.08 -2.20 -21.67
C GLY A 93 5.09 -0.67 -21.64
N VAL A 94 6.00 -0.10 -22.44
CA VAL A 94 6.12 1.34 -22.70
C VAL A 94 4.77 1.91 -23.15
N ASP A 95 4.09 1.22 -24.06
CA ASP A 95 2.80 1.63 -24.63
C ASP A 95 1.70 1.89 -23.58
N VAL A 96 1.66 1.10 -22.50
CA VAL A 96 0.64 1.31 -21.45
C VAL A 96 0.99 2.53 -20.60
N TRP A 97 2.28 2.75 -20.31
CA TRP A 97 2.71 3.95 -19.60
C TRP A 97 2.60 5.22 -20.47
N ASP A 98 2.65 5.09 -21.80
CA ASP A 98 2.25 6.14 -22.76
C ASP A 98 0.81 6.53 -22.59
N LEU A 99 -0.08 5.54 -22.50
CA LEU A 99 -1.50 5.81 -22.26
C LEU A 99 -1.74 6.44 -20.89
N VAL A 100 -1.06 5.97 -19.84
CA VAL A 100 -1.15 6.56 -18.48
C VAL A 100 -0.63 8.01 -18.48
N SER A 101 0.50 8.26 -19.12
CA SER A 101 1.06 9.60 -19.27
C SER A 101 0.13 10.49 -20.10
N ALA A 102 -0.50 9.98 -21.15
CA ALA A 102 -1.51 10.71 -21.91
C ALA A 102 -2.70 11.13 -21.02
N VAL A 103 -3.17 10.27 -20.09
CA VAL A 103 -4.21 10.67 -19.12
C VAL A 103 -3.71 11.78 -18.19
N ALA A 104 -2.47 11.69 -17.70
CA ALA A 104 -1.86 12.75 -16.90
C ALA A 104 -1.75 14.07 -17.67
N VAL A 105 -1.38 14.02 -18.95
CA VAL A 105 -1.26 15.17 -19.85
C VAL A 105 -2.59 15.82 -20.12
N GLU A 106 -3.54 15.03 -20.61
CA GLU A 106 -4.82 15.54 -21.09
C GLU A 106 -5.71 16.00 -19.93
N TYR A 107 -5.62 15.35 -18.77
CA TYR A 107 -6.55 15.61 -17.65
C TYR A 107 -5.84 15.81 -16.32
N GLY A 108 -4.95 14.91 -15.93
CA GLY A 108 -4.40 14.85 -14.58
C GLY A 108 -3.72 16.14 -14.10
N ASP A 109 -2.84 16.74 -14.91
CA ASP A 109 -2.08 17.95 -14.53
C ASP A 109 -3.00 19.16 -14.31
N THR A 110 -3.91 19.44 -15.23
CA THR A 110 -4.83 20.58 -15.11
C THR A 110 -5.74 20.45 -13.90
N LEU A 111 -6.23 19.23 -13.62
CA LEU A 111 -7.07 18.95 -12.45
C LEU A 111 -6.28 19.08 -11.14
N ALA A 112 -5.07 18.51 -11.10
CA ALA A 112 -4.20 18.55 -9.93
C ALA A 112 -3.71 19.97 -9.62
N ARG A 113 -3.37 20.77 -10.64
CA ARG A 113 -3.02 22.19 -10.45
C ARG A 113 -4.17 23.00 -9.88
N CYS A 114 -5.40 22.71 -10.32
CA CYS A 114 -6.56 23.41 -9.80
C CYS A 114 -6.74 23.10 -8.31
N SER A 115 -6.83 21.82 -7.92
CA SER A 115 -7.03 21.46 -6.52
C SER A 115 -5.83 21.82 -5.64
N ALA A 116 -4.59 21.70 -6.13
CA ALA A 116 -3.41 22.09 -5.35
C ALA A 116 -3.25 23.62 -5.24
N GLY A 117 -3.75 24.36 -6.24
CA GLY A 117 -3.66 25.81 -6.33
C GLY A 117 -4.57 26.56 -5.35
N VAL A 118 -5.69 25.97 -4.93
CA VAL A 118 -6.66 26.62 -4.02
C VAL A 118 -6.03 27.00 -2.67
N VAL A 119 -4.95 26.32 -2.26
CA VAL A 119 -4.23 26.63 -1.01
C VAL A 119 -3.69 28.07 -1.02
N ALA A 120 -3.28 28.57 -2.18
CA ALA A 120 -2.83 29.96 -2.31
C ALA A 120 -3.98 30.94 -2.06
N ASP A 121 -5.18 30.62 -2.57
CA ASP A 121 -6.39 31.42 -2.36
C ASP A 121 -6.78 31.38 -0.86
N VAL A 122 -6.82 30.20 -0.23
CA VAL A 122 -7.15 30.02 1.20
C VAL A 122 -6.17 30.77 2.11
N ARG A 123 -4.88 30.78 1.77
CA ARG A 123 -3.85 31.49 2.55
C ARG A 123 -4.08 32.99 2.64
N LEU A 124 -4.69 33.60 1.63
CA LEU A 124 -5.01 35.03 1.62
C LEU A 124 -6.13 35.37 2.62
N GLU A 125 -6.97 34.39 2.95
CA GLU A 125 -8.10 34.56 3.86
C GLU A 125 -7.78 34.26 5.33
N ARG A 126 -6.53 33.87 5.64
CA ARG A 126 -6.11 33.57 7.01
C ARG A 126 -6.42 34.75 7.95
N PRO A 127 -6.98 34.50 9.15
CA PRO A 127 -7.15 35.55 10.15
C PRO A 127 -5.81 36.20 10.51
N VAL A 128 -5.78 37.54 10.53
CA VAL A 128 -4.57 38.35 10.79
C VAL A 128 -4.53 38.80 12.26
N GLY A 129 -3.35 39.16 12.75
CA GLY A 129 -3.19 39.67 14.12
C GLY A 129 -3.17 38.61 15.23
N LEU A 130 -3.19 37.33 14.87
CA LEU A 130 -3.16 36.23 15.82
C LEU A 130 -1.75 35.95 16.39
N PRO A 131 -1.65 35.48 17.65
CA PRO A 131 -0.38 35.01 18.22
C PRO A 131 0.29 33.91 17.36
N ALA A 132 1.62 33.91 17.31
CA ALA A 132 2.40 33.02 16.44
C ALA A 132 2.06 31.53 16.62
N ARG A 133 1.79 31.08 17.86
CA ARG A 133 1.40 29.70 18.16
C ARG A 133 0.08 29.32 17.48
N ILE A 134 -0.89 30.22 17.48
CA ILE A 134 -2.21 30.01 16.87
C ILE A 134 -2.12 30.05 15.36
N ALA A 135 -1.40 31.04 14.82
CA ALA A 135 -1.13 31.14 13.39
C ALA A 135 -0.46 29.87 12.83
N GLN A 136 0.41 29.21 13.60
CA GLN A 136 1.00 27.92 13.23
C GLN A 136 -0.01 26.77 13.20
N VAL A 137 -1.01 26.76 14.08
CA VAL A 137 -2.08 25.76 14.04
C VAL A 137 -2.98 25.98 12.84
N LEU A 138 -3.40 27.22 12.59
CA LEU A 138 -4.28 27.55 11.46
C LEU A 138 -3.63 27.27 10.11
N ARG A 139 -2.30 27.44 9.99
CA ARG A 139 -1.52 27.01 8.82
C ARG A 139 -1.76 25.54 8.44
N LYS A 140 -1.95 24.65 9.42
CA LYS A 140 -2.19 23.23 9.15
C LYS A 140 -3.56 22.97 8.53
N TYR A 141 -4.53 23.86 8.75
CA TYR A 141 -5.88 23.73 8.21
C TYR A 141 -6.01 24.21 6.75
N GLU A 142 -5.03 24.96 6.25
CA GLU A 142 -5.04 25.50 4.88
C GLU A 142 -4.68 24.46 3.82
N ASP A 143 -3.85 23.47 4.19
CA ASP A 143 -3.22 22.59 3.21
C ASP A 143 -4.08 21.35 2.90
N GLY A 144 -4.64 20.66 3.89
CA GLY A 144 -5.31 19.37 3.68
C GLY A 144 -6.78 19.48 3.27
N PRO A 145 -7.66 19.89 4.20
CA PRO A 145 -9.11 19.91 3.98
C PRO A 145 -9.56 20.69 2.73
N PRO A 146 -9.03 21.90 2.45
CA PRO A 146 -9.49 22.68 1.29
C PRO A 146 -9.17 22.04 -0.07
N ARG A 147 -8.04 21.33 -0.20
CA ARG A 147 -7.68 20.60 -1.43
C ARG A 147 -8.60 19.40 -1.65
N THR A 148 -8.88 18.66 -0.57
CA THR A 148 -9.81 17.52 -0.61
C THR A 148 -11.22 18.00 -0.99
N ALA A 149 -11.69 19.10 -0.39
CA ALA A 149 -12.98 19.70 -0.72
C ALA A 149 -13.06 20.16 -2.19
N ALA A 150 -12.02 20.83 -2.71
CA ALA A 150 -11.95 21.20 -4.12
C ALA A 150 -12.11 19.97 -5.03
N ARG A 151 -11.34 18.91 -4.76
CA ARG A 151 -11.38 17.67 -5.55
C ARG A 151 -12.75 16.99 -5.46
N HIS A 152 -13.35 16.88 -4.27
CA HIS A 152 -14.70 16.33 -4.10
C HIS A 152 -15.75 17.16 -4.85
N ALA A 153 -15.65 18.48 -4.80
CA ALA A 153 -16.55 19.37 -5.51
C ALA A 153 -16.42 19.18 -7.03
N MET A 154 -15.20 19.12 -7.56
CA MET A 154 -14.94 18.86 -8.99
C MET A 154 -15.47 17.51 -9.46
N VAL A 155 -15.52 16.52 -8.57
CA VAL A 155 -16.08 15.19 -8.85
C VAL A 155 -17.62 15.21 -8.83
N ASN A 156 -18.22 15.85 -7.82
CA ASN A 156 -19.65 15.67 -7.50
C ASN A 156 -20.58 16.82 -7.93
N SER A 157 -20.05 18.03 -8.18
CA SER A 157 -20.86 19.22 -8.44
C SER A 157 -20.74 19.70 -9.88
N GLU A 158 -21.89 19.90 -10.55
CA GLU A 158 -21.92 20.44 -11.92
C GLU A 158 -21.37 21.87 -11.98
N ALA A 159 -21.55 22.65 -10.91
CA ALA A 159 -20.96 23.98 -10.77
C ALA A 159 -19.42 23.96 -10.75
N CYS A 160 -18.83 22.82 -10.42
CA CYS A 160 -17.38 22.59 -10.41
C CYS A 160 -16.91 21.68 -11.56
N GLY A 161 -17.80 21.36 -12.51
CA GLY A 161 -17.49 20.64 -13.75
C GLY A 161 -17.89 19.17 -13.79
N THR A 162 -18.05 18.47 -12.65
CA THR A 162 -18.29 17.01 -12.60
C THR A 162 -17.34 16.22 -13.50
N VAL A 163 -16.04 16.48 -13.36
CA VAL A 163 -14.99 16.09 -14.32
C VAL A 163 -14.87 14.59 -14.54
N VAL A 164 -15.36 13.76 -13.61
CA VAL A 164 -15.32 12.29 -13.72
C VAL A 164 -16.60 11.68 -14.28
N LYS A 165 -17.72 12.42 -14.34
CA LYS A 165 -19.04 11.92 -14.74
C LYS A 165 -19.06 11.38 -16.17
N SER A 166 -18.33 12.03 -17.07
CA SER A 166 -18.16 11.58 -18.46
C SER A 166 -17.00 12.32 -19.12
N ARG A 167 -16.46 11.78 -20.22
CA ARG A 167 -15.49 12.47 -21.08
C ARG A 167 -15.90 13.90 -21.46
N ASN A 168 -17.14 14.11 -21.89
CA ASN A 168 -17.62 15.44 -22.28
C ASN A 168 -17.61 16.48 -21.14
N HIS A 169 -17.67 16.03 -19.88
CA HIS A 169 -17.57 16.92 -18.72
C HIS A 169 -16.09 17.24 -18.44
N ALA A 170 -15.21 16.25 -18.55
CA ALA A 170 -13.77 16.44 -18.45
C ALA A 170 -13.25 17.40 -19.55
N ASP A 171 -13.59 17.16 -20.81
CA ASP A 171 -13.14 17.97 -21.96
C ASP A 171 -13.62 19.43 -21.80
N ARG A 172 -14.89 19.65 -21.45
CA ARG A 172 -15.41 21.01 -21.16
C ARG A 172 -14.67 21.72 -20.02
N TYR A 173 -14.22 20.96 -19.01
CA TYR A 173 -13.42 21.51 -17.93
C TYR A 173 -12.02 21.90 -18.42
N ILE A 174 -11.34 21.02 -19.16
CA ILE A 174 -9.98 21.27 -19.68
C ILE A 174 -9.96 22.43 -20.65
N ASP A 175 -10.99 22.60 -21.48
CA ASP A 175 -11.10 23.71 -22.43
C ASP A 175 -11.23 25.08 -21.73
N ASN A 176 -11.88 25.13 -20.57
CA ASN A 176 -12.05 26.38 -19.82
C ASN A 176 -12.12 26.17 -18.30
N PRO A 177 -10.97 25.90 -17.63
CA PRO A 177 -10.95 25.64 -16.19
C PRO A 177 -11.37 26.87 -15.37
N ASN A 178 -11.07 28.07 -15.86
CA ASN A 178 -11.38 29.33 -15.18
C ASN A 178 -12.88 29.54 -14.97
N ARG A 179 -13.74 28.96 -15.83
CA ARG A 179 -15.19 29.02 -15.68
C ARG A 179 -15.68 28.41 -14.36
N TYR A 180 -14.99 27.39 -13.86
CA TYR A 180 -15.38 26.63 -12.66
C TYR A 180 -14.66 27.11 -11.40
N ARG A 181 -13.64 27.96 -11.55
CA ARG A 181 -12.71 28.33 -10.48
C ARG A 181 -13.41 28.95 -9.27
N SER A 182 -14.37 29.86 -9.48
CA SER A 182 -15.07 30.52 -8.38
C SER A 182 -15.83 29.52 -7.49
N ALA A 183 -16.53 28.57 -8.09
CA ALA A 183 -17.26 27.54 -7.35
C ALA A 183 -16.33 26.58 -6.60
N ILE A 184 -15.19 26.23 -7.22
CA ILE A 184 -14.18 25.35 -6.60
C ILE A 184 -13.52 26.05 -5.40
N VAL A 185 -13.13 27.32 -5.56
CA VAL A 185 -12.57 28.13 -4.46
C VAL A 185 -13.60 28.28 -3.34
N ALA A 186 -14.88 28.54 -3.66
CA ALA A 186 -15.93 28.61 -2.65
C ALA A 186 -16.05 27.31 -1.85
N ALA A 187 -16.02 26.14 -2.48
CA ALA A 187 -16.02 24.85 -1.77
C ALA A 187 -14.79 24.68 -0.86
N SER A 188 -13.60 25.05 -1.34
CA SER A 188 -12.39 25.05 -0.51
C SER A 188 -12.48 25.99 0.70
N MET A 189 -13.04 27.19 0.50
CA MET A 189 -13.22 28.19 1.55
C MET A 189 -14.24 27.73 2.60
N ARG A 190 -15.36 27.12 2.19
CA ARG A 190 -16.33 26.53 3.12
C ARG A 190 -15.72 25.44 3.99
N SER A 191 -14.87 24.58 3.42
CA SER A 191 -14.13 23.57 4.19
C SER A 191 -13.11 24.18 5.16
N TYR A 192 -12.39 25.22 4.75
CA TYR A 192 -11.50 25.96 5.64
C TYR A 192 -12.28 26.64 6.78
N ASN A 193 -13.42 27.25 6.46
CA ASN A 193 -14.32 27.89 7.42
C ASN A 193 -14.83 26.89 8.47
N GLY A 194 -15.16 25.67 8.06
CA GLY A 194 -15.51 24.57 8.98
C GLY A 194 -14.39 24.26 9.97
N LYS A 195 -13.12 24.26 9.53
CA LYS A 195 -11.97 24.04 10.43
C LYS A 195 -11.68 25.23 11.34
N LEU A 196 -11.98 26.46 10.92
CA LEU A 196 -11.92 27.63 11.80
C LEU A 196 -13.01 27.56 12.88
N THR A 197 -14.22 27.14 12.50
CA THR A 197 -15.35 26.94 13.42
C THR A 197 -15.02 25.89 14.48
N GLU A 198 -14.54 24.71 14.06
CA GLU A 198 -14.07 23.66 14.98
C GLU A 198 -12.93 24.15 15.90
N TYR A 199 -12.00 24.93 15.36
CA TYR A 199 -10.92 25.50 16.16
C TYR A 199 -11.46 26.48 17.22
N ARG A 200 -12.40 27.35 16.83
CA ARG A 200 -13.03 28.33 17.71
C ARG A 200 -13.77 27.64 18.86
N GLU A 201 -14.62 26.66 18.56
CA GLU A 201 -15.35 25.87 19.55
C GLU A 201 -14.41 25.25 20.60
N ARG A 202 -13.23 24.80 20.19
CA ARG A 202 -12.22 24.23 21.10
C ARG A 202 -11.54 25.26 22.00
N ILE A 203 -11.41 26.50 21.56
CA ILE A 203 -10.73 27.56 22.32
C ILE A 203 -11.69 28.47 23.10
N ASP A 204 -13.00 28.37 22.87
CA ASP A 204 -14.02 29.18 23.56
C ASP A 204 -14.03 28.91 25.08
N ASP A 205 -13.54 27.74 25.50
CA ASP A 205 -13.31 27.41 26.92
C ASP A 205 -12.00 28.01 27.50
N SER A 206 -11.15 28.61 26.66
CA SER A 206 -9.86 29.19 27.04
C SER A 206 -9.88 30.72 26.92
N SER A 207 -9.46 31.40 28.00
CA SER A 207 -9.73 32.82 28.32
C SER A 207 -9.10 33.90 27.42
N ASP A 208 -8.91 33.68 26.12
CA ASP A 208 -8.36 34.69 25.21
C ASP A 208 -9.43 35.20 24.23
N ASP A 209 -10.38 35.98 24.77
CA ASP A 209 -11.54 36.55 24.05
C ASP A 209 -11.13 37.24 22.75
N LYS A 210 -9.96 37.91 22.72
CA LYS A 210 -9.46 38.61 21.52
C LYS A 210 -9.13 37.66 20.37
N VAL A 211 -8.65 36.45 20.67
CA VAL A 211 -8.39 35.42 19.68
C VAL A 211 -9.71 34.84 19.18
N SER A 212 -10.64 34.53 20.09
CA SER A 212 -11.96 34.00 19.71
C SER A 212 -12.70 34.98 18.81
N ASP A 213 -12.73 36.27 19.16
CA ASP A 213 -13.34 37.35 18.38
C ASP A 213 -12.71 37.49 16.98
N SER A 214 -11.38 37.43 16.89
CA SER A 214 -10.68 37.53 15.61
C SER A 214 -11.00 36.35 14.69
N ILE A 215 -11.19 35.15 15.24
CA ILE A 215 -11.56 33.96 14.48
C ILE A 215 -13.05 34.01 14.10
N ALA A 216 -13.91 34.46 15.02
CA ALA A 216 -15.33 34.67 14.77
C ALA A 216 -15.56 35.66 13.61
N ALA A 217 -14.89 36.81 13.61
CA ALA A 217 -14.98 37.79 12.53
C ALA A 217 -14.51 37.21 11.17
N ALA A 218 -13.50 36.34 11.19
CA ALA A 218 -13.04 35.67 9.97
C ALA A 218 -14.06 34.63 9.47
N ILE A 219 -14.67 33.86 10.38
CA ILE A 219 -15.74 32.89 10.06
C ILE A 219 -16.93 33.63 9.43
N GLU A 220 -17.40 34.71 10.04
CA GLU A 220 -18.51 35.52 9.52
C GLU A 220 -18.21 36.06 8.12
N ARG A 221 -17.03 36.64 7.92
CA ARG A 221 -16.60 37.14 6.61
C ARG A 221 -16.55 36.02 5.56
N LEU A 222 -16.00 34.85 5.90
CA LEU A 222 -15.93 33.71 5.00
C LEU A 222 -17.33 33.18 4.65
N THR A 223 -18.23 33.15 5.63
CA THR A 223 -19.63 32.75 5.44
C THR A 223 -20.35 33.72 4.49
N GLU A 224 -20.15 35.03 4.64
CA GLU A 224 -20.72 36.05 3.76
C GLU A 224 -20.21 35.91 2.32
N LEU A 225 -18.91 35.70 2.13
CA LEU A 225 -18.27 35.68 0.81
C LEU A 225 -18.45 34.34 0.06
N TYR A 226 -18.46 33.21 0.76
CA TYR A 226 -18.36 31.88 0.14
C TYR A 226 -19.48 30.90 0.55
N GLY A 227 -20.35 31.30 1.49
CA GLY A 227 -21.44 30.51 2.03
C GLY A 227 -21.10 29.79 3.33
N GLU A 228 -22.11 29.13 3.91
CA GLU A 228 -22.03 28.40 5.18
C GLU A 228 -20.85 27.43 5.24
N ALA A 229 -20.24 27.27 6.42
CA ALA A 229 -19.15 26.31 6.59
C ALA A 229 -19.61 24.90 6.23
N ASP A 230 -18.82 24.18 5.43
CA ASP A 230 -19.01 22.74 5.28
C ASP A 230 -18.72 22.12 6.65
N VAL A 231 -19.57 21.19 7.10
CA VAL A 231 -19.34 20.45 8.35
C VAL A 231 -17.95 19.83 8.24
N SER A 232 -16.98 20.36 9.00
CA SER A 232 -15.67 19.72 9.11
C SER A 232 -15.90 18.30 9.58
N ASP A 233 -15.05 17.33 9.23
CA ASP A 233 -15.10 15.99 9.85
C ASP A 233 -15.25 16.18 11.36
N ARG A 234 -16.48 16.08 11.87
CA ARG A 234 -16.80 16.66 13.18
C ARG A 234 -16.01 15.89 14.21
N LEU A 235 -15.59 16.54 15.29
CA LEU A 235 -15.02 15.77 16.37
C LEU A 235 -16.07 14.75 16.84
N PRO A 236 -15.68 13.48 17.06
CA PRO A 236 -16.61 12.46 17.51
C PRO A 236 -17.21 12.87 18.84
N ALA A 237 -18.53 12.75 18.99
CA ALA A 237 -19.23 13.05 20.22
C ALA A 237 -18.94 11.98 21.28
N GLU A 238 -19.09 12.32 22.56
CA GLU A 238 -18.78 11.40 23.68
C GLU A 238 -19.60 10.11 23.60
N HIS A 239 -20.88 10.19 23.22
CA HIS A 239 -21.74 9.02 23.06
C HIS A 239 -21.29 8.08 21.91
N GLU A 240 -20.68 8.60 20.85
CA GLU A 240 -20.16 7.81 19.73
C GLU A 240 -18.86 7.13 20.11
N ILE A 241 -18.02 7.84 20.86
CA ILE A 241 -16.82 7.28 21.47
C ILE A 241 -17.21 6.12 22.37
N SER A 242 -18.16 6.34 23.30
CA SER A 242 -18.65 5.30 24.20
C SER A 242 -19.30 4.13 23.45
N TYR A 243 -20.06 4.40 22.38
CA TYR A 243 -20.66 3.36 21.55
C TYR A 243 -19.62 2.45 20.91
N VAL A 244 -18.57 3.04 20.30
CA VAL A 244 -17.50 2.29 19.65
C VAL A 244 -16.65 1.54 20.68
N GLU A 245 -16.33 2.17 21.80
CA GLU A 245 -15.59 1.53 22.90
C GLU A 245 -16.35 0.33 23.47
N ASP A 246 -17.64 0.48 23.75
CA ASP A 246 -18.49 -0.61 24.26
C ASP A 246 -18.61 -1.77 23.24
N LYS A 247 -18.77 -1.46 21.95
CA LYS A 247 -18.76 -2.47 20.88
C LYS A 247 -17.42 -3.23 20.82
N LEU A 248 -16.31 -2.51 20.93
CA LEU A 248 -14.97 -3.08 20.88
C LEU A 248 -14.68 -3.92 22.13
N ASP A 249 -15.11 -3.47 23.31
CA ASP A 249 -14.95 -4.18 24.57
C ASP A 249 -15.82 -5.43 24.62
N ARG A 250 -17.07 -5.37 24.14
CA ARG A 250 -17.92 -6.56 23.96
C ARG A 250 -17.30 -7.57 23.01
N PHE A 251 -16.73 -7.11 21.89
CA PHE A 251 -16.02 -7.97 20.96
C PHE A 251 -14.84 -8.67 21.64
N LEU A 252 -14.01 -7.93 22.39
CA LEU A 252 -12.82 -8.48 23.07
C LEU A 252 -13.14 -9.34 24.29
N THR A 253 -14.31 -9.18 24.89
CA THR A 253 -14.80 -10.01 26.00
C THR A 253 -15.55 -11.26 25.52
N GLY A 254 -16.09 -11.25 24.30
CA GLY A 254 -16.84 -12.34 23.67
C GLY A 254 -16.02 -13.55 23.18
N ALA A 255 -16.72 -14.62 22.79
CA ALA A 255 -16.10 -15.88 22.33
C ALA A 255 -15.30 -15.74 21.03
N SER A 256 -15.69 -14.79 20.17
CA SER A 256 -15.07 -14.46 18.89
C SER A 256 -13.64 -13.92 19.04
N SER A 257 -13.26 -13.40 20.22
CA SER A 257 -11.92 -12.89 20.49
C SER A 257 -10.91 -13.99 20.84
N SER A 258 -11.33 -15.25 20.99
CA SER A 258 -10.46 -16.37 21.40
C SER A 258 -9.21 -16.50 20.52
N ARG A 259 -9.33 -16.17 19.23
CA ARG A 259 -8.22 -16.13 18.25
C ARG A 259 -7.15 -15.08 18.55
N PHE A 260 -7.48 -14.04 19.32
CA PHE A 260 -6.57 -12.95 19.70
C PHE A 260 -6.13 -13.03 21.17
N ARG A 261 -6.67 -14.01 21.93
CA ARG A 261 -6.42 -14.23 23.36
C ARG A 261 -5.21 -15.10 23.68
N SER A 262 -4.65 -15.82 22.71
CA SER A 262 -3.51 -16.70 22.94
C SER A 262 -2.26 -15.89 23.30
N ASP A 263 -1.62 -16.14 24.45
CA ASP A 263 -0.32 -15.55 24.84
C ASP A 263 0.84 -16.23 24.10
N LEU A 264 0.77 -16.15 22.77
CA LEU A 264 1.83 -16.68 21.94
C LEU A 264 3.04 -15.75 22.03
N PRO A 265 4.24 -16.30 22.26
CA PRO A 265 5.44 -15.51 22.22
C PRO A 265 5.60 -14.88 20.84
N LEU A 266 5.89 -13.58 20.80
CA LEU A 266 6.02 -12.83 19.55
C LEU A 266 7.28 -13.23 18.77
N LEU A 267 8.26 -13.81 19.46
CA LEU A 267 9.48 -14.36 18.90
C LEU A 267 9.61 -15.79 19.40
N GLU A 268 9.80 -16.74 18.48
CA GLU A 268 9.96 -18.15 18.82
C GLU A 268 11.21 -18.33 19.71
N GLY A 269 11.03 -18.93 20.89
CA GLY A 269 12.09 -19.08 21.90
C GLY A 269 12.27 -17.89 22.86
N SER A 270 11.48 -16.81 22.75
CA SER A 270 11.50 -15.67 23.67
C SER A 270 10.31 -15.67 24.62
N THR A 271 10.54 -15.43 25.91
CA THR A 271 9.49 -15.28 26.94
C THR A 271 9.18 -13.81 27.27
N LEU A 272 9.87 -12.86 26.64
CA LEU A 272 9.87 -11.46 27.05
C LEU A 272 8.71 -10.62 26.48
N TYR A 273 8.17 -11.01 25.31
CA TYR A 273 7.14 -10.23 24.62
C TYR A 273 6.05 -11.15 24.07
N THR A 274 4.81 -10.82 24.41
CA THR A 274 3.63 -11.61 24.10
C THR A 274 2.63 -10.79 23.29
N THR A 275 1.69 -11.47 22.65
CA THR A 275 0.51 -10.84 22.03
C THR A 275 -0.26 -9.90 22.95
N ALA A 276 -0.14 -10.01 24.27
CA ALA A 276 -0.76 -9.07 25.21
C ALA A 276 -0.19 -7.64 25.06
N ASP A 277 1.10 -7.52 24.73
CA ASP A 277 1.80 -6.23 24.53
C ASP A 277 1.30 -5.48 23.26
N VAL A 278 0.64 -6.21 22.36
CA VAL A 278 0.14 -5.71 21.07
C VAL A 278 -1.31 -5.24 21.16
N ARG A 279 -2.10 -5.84 22.07
CA ARG A 279 -3.55 -5.62 22.17
C ARG A 279 -3.90 -4.15 22.39
N GLY A 280 -3.13 -3.43 23.20
CA GLY A 280 -3.38 -2.01 23.50
C GLY A 280 -3.20 -1.09 22.28
N GLU A 281 -2.18 -1.32 21.46
CA GLU A 281 -1.96 -0.55 20.23
C GLU A 281 -2.99 -0.93 19.16
N ALA A 282 -3.31 -2.22 19.03
CA ALA A 282 -4.36 -2.71 18.14
C ALA A 282 -5.72 -2.08 18.47
N TRP A 283 -6.08 -2.04 19.76
CA TRP A 283 -7.30 -1.41 20.26
C TRP A 283 -7.35 0.09 19.91
N ARG A 284 -6.26 0.84 20.18
CA ARG A 284 -6.20 2.28 19.85
C ARG A 284 -6.40 2.56 18.36
N ARG A 285 -5.82 1.75 17.48
CA ARG A 285 -5.95 1.90 16.02
C ARG A 285 -7.33 1.48 15.53
N ALA A 286 -7.85 0.35 16.01
CA ALA A 286 -9.18 -0.14 15.66
C ALA A 286 -10.26 0.86 16.10
N ARG A 287 -10.18 1.39 17.32
CA ARG A 287 -11.06 2.46 17.84
C ARG A 287 -11.13 3.65 16.89
N ARG A 288 -9.99 4.16 16.42
CA ARG A 288 -9.95 5.30 15.49
C ARG A 288 -10.68 5.00 14.17
N ASN A 289 -10.46 3.83 13.60
CA ASN A 289 -11.06 3.46 12.32
C ASN A 289 -12.56 3.19 12.44
N LEU A 290 -12.99 2.49 13.49
CA LEU A 290 -14.40 2.21 13.77
C LEU A 290 -15.18 3.48 14.09
N LEU A 291 -14.55 4.44 14.80
CA LEU A 291 -15.15 5.73 15.07
C LEU A 291 -15.41 6.53 13.79
N ARG A 292 -14.46 6.50 12.86
CA ARG A 292 -14.66 7.10 11.54
C ARG A 292 -15.81 6.42 10.78
N LEU A 293 -15.82 5.09 10.73
CA LEU A 293 -16.88 4.33 10.07
C LEU A 293 -18.26 4.60 10.68
N HIS A 294 -18.35 4.69 12.02
CA HIS A 294 -19.59 5.00 12.72
C HIS A 294 -20.09 6.40 12.41
N MET A 295 -19.19 7.40 12.41
CA MET A 295 -19.52 8.77 12.02
C MET A 295 -19.99 8.87 10.56
N ASP A 296 -19.46 8.00 9.69
CA ASP A 296 -19.88 7.83 8.29
C ASP A 296 -21.18 7.01 8.14
N SER A 297 -21.89 6.73 9.25
CA SER A 297 -23.12 5.93 9.30
C SER A 297 -22.99 4.50 8.78
N VAL A 298 -21.78 3.94 8.79
CA VAL A 298 -21.55 2.52 8.49
C VAL A 298 -21.92 1.68 9.71
N GLU A 299 -22.70 0.62 9.50
CA GLU A 299 -23.12 -0.28 10.57
C GLU A 299 -21.92 -1.06 11.13
N LEU A 300 -21.74 -1.02 12.45
CA LEU A 300 -20.69 -1.75 13.15
C LEU A 300 -21.19 -3.12 13.62
N ASP A 301 -21.26 -4.05 12.68
CA ASP A 301 -21.52 -5.46 12.93
C ASP A 301 -20.26 -6.23 13.39
N GLU A 302 -20.45 -7.47 13.82
CA GLU A 302 -19.36 -8.28 14.39
C GLU A 302 -18.27 -8.61 13.35
N ASN A 303 -18.63 -8.74 12.07
CA ASN A 303 -17.68 -9.00 10.99
C ASN A 303 -16.80 -7.79 10.72
N THR A 304 -17.39 -6.60 10.62
CA THR A 304 -16.68 -5.33 10.42
C THR A 304 -15.70 -5.08 11.57
N ILE A 305 -16.15 -5.29 12.81
CA ILE A 305 -15.29 -5.14 13.99
C ILE A 305 -14.15 -6.17 13.96
N THR A 306 -14.43 -7.43 13.58
CA THR A 306 -13.42 -8.50 13.47
C THR A 306 -12.36 -8.18 12.42
N GLU A 307 -12.76 -7.72 11.24
CA GLU A 307 -11.86 -7.38 10.14
C GLU A 307 -10.99 -6.17 10.50
N VAL A 308 -11.60 -5.11 11.02
CA VAL A 308 -10.89 -3.88 11.40
C VAL A 308 -9.93 -4.14 12.57
N TYR A 309 -10.37 -4.87 13.60
CA TYR A 309 -9.50 -5.20 14.73
C TYR A 309 -8.40 -6.17 14.32
N GLY A 310 -8.72 -7.23 13.57
CA GLY A 310 -7.75 -8.22 13.10
C GLY A 310 -6.65 -7.62 12.22
N SER A 311 -7.02 -6.72 11.29
CA SER A 311 -6.07 -5.98 10.46
C SER A 311 -5.12 -5.11 11.29
N ASN A 312 -5.67 -4.38 12.28
CA ASN A 312 -4.86 -3.52 13.15
C ASN A 312 -4.01 -4.30 14.15
N PHE A 313 -4.49 -5.45 14.62
CA PHE A 313 -3.75 -6.36 15.49
C PHE A 313 -2.55 -6.96 14.76
N ALA A 314 -2.73 -7.41 13.51
CA ALA A 314 -1.63 -7.91 12.69
C ALA A 314 -0.53 -6.84 12.49
N ARG A 315 -0.92 -5.59 12.19
CA ARG A 315 0.01 -4.47 12.03
C ARG A 315 0.75 -4.14 13.32
N ALA A 316 0.04 -4.02 14.43
CA ALA A 316 0.65 -3.70 15.72
C ALA A 316 1.62 -4.82 16.17
N ARG A 317 1.30 -6.09 15.87
CA ARG A 317 2.16 -7.24 16.17
C ARG A 317 3.49 -7.14 15.42
N GLN A 318 3.41 -6.81 14.14
CA GLN A 318 4.57 -6.67 13.26
C GLN A 318 5.43 -5.46 13.65
N ASP A 319 4.82 -4.32 13.97
CA ASP A 319 5.54 -3.13 14.43
C ASP A 319 6.39 -3.43 15.68
N LEU A 320 5.83 -4.15 16.64
CA LEU A 320 6.53 -4.54 17.86
C LEU A 320 7.64 -5.56 17.56
N GLN A 321 7.37 -6.60 16.75
CA GLN A 321 8.42 -7.55 16.33
C GLN A 321 9.60 -6.84 15.66
N ARG A 322 9.35 -5.85 14.79
CA ARG A 322 10.40 -5.03 14.14
C ARG A 322 11.17 -4.18 15.14
N ALA A 323 10.49 -3.58 16.11
CA ALA A 323 11.15 -2.78 17.15
C ALA A 323 12.12 -3.65 17.97
N LEU A 324 11.71 -4.88 18.30
CA LEU A 324 12.52 -5.83 19.05
C LEU A 324 13.72 -6.34 18.26
N ILE A 325 13.55 -6.64 16.96
CA ILE A 325 14.65 -7.02 16.07
C ILE A 325 15.67 -5.88 15.93
N ARG A 326 15.20 -4.63 15.81
CA ARG A 326 16.09 -3.47 15.77
C ARG A 326 16.83 -3.27 17.08
N GLU A 327 16.18 -3.54 18.22
CA GLU A 327 16.81 -3.39 19.53
C GLU A 327 17.84 -4.49 19.80
N SER A 328 17.55 -5.74 19.44
CA SER A 328 18.53 -6.84 19.53
C SER A 328 19.73 -6.59 18.61
N ALA A 329 19.48 -6.15 17.37
CA ALA A 329 20.52 -5.79 16.42
C ALA A 329 21.38 -4.61 16.91
N ARG A 330 20.79 -3.59 17.55
CA ARG A 330 21.54 -2.48 18.16
C ARG A 330 22.40 -2.91 19.35
N LYS A 331 21.92 -3.85 20.18
CA LYS A 331 22.72 -4.42 21.28
C LYS A 331 23.89 -5.23 20.75
N SER A 332 23.71 -5.98 19.66
CA SER A 332 24.80 -6.70 18.99
C SER A 332 25.75 -5.80 18.19
N ALA A 333 25.27 -4.67 17.65
CA ALA A 333 26.08 -3.69 16.89
C ALA A 333 26.96 -2.79 17.78
N SER A 334 26.77 -2.82 19.10
CA SER A 334 27.65 -2.12 20.05
C SER A 334 29.06 -2.71 20.11
N GLU A 335 29.34 -3.84 19.43
CA GLU A 335 30.60 -4.58 19.58
C GLU A 335 31.48 -4.66 18.31
N LEU A 336 31.06 -4.21 17.11
CA LEU A 336 31.87 -4.35 15.87
C LEU A 336 31.66 -3.24 14.81
N ASP A 337 32.64 -3.11 13.90
CA ASP A 337 32.86 -2.02 12.94
C ASP A 337 31.87 -1.98 11.73
N THR A 338 31.50 -0.77 11.31
CA THR A 338 30.26 -0.45 10.55
C THR A 338 30.22 -0.90 9.08
N ALA A 339 31.36 -1.23 8.46
CA ALA A 339 31.40 -1.68 7.06
C ALA A 339 31.30 -3.21 6.88
N HIS A 340 31.80 -4.00 7.85
CA HIS A 340 31.56 -5.45 7.88
C HIS A 340 30.16 -5.80 8.39
N LEU A 341 29.52 -4.85 9.06
CA LEU A 341 28.15 -4.94 9.55
C LEU A 341 27.12 -5.08 8.42
N GLU A 342 27.19 -4.31 7.33
CA GLU A 342 26.17 -4.42 6.25
C GLU A 342 26.23 -5.75 5.48
N LEU A 343 27.43 -6.30 5.25
CA LEU A 343 27.62 -7.59 4.58
C LEU A 343 27.31 -8.78 5.51
N GLY A 344 27.69 -8.67 6.79
CA GLY A 344 27.34 -9.66 7.81
C GLY A 344 25.82 -9.72 8.06
N TYR A 345 25.18 -8.56 8.18
CA TYR A 345 23.74 -8.37 8.37
C TYR A 345 22.94 -9.04 7.24
N ARG A 346 23.32 -8.80 5.97
CA ARG A 346 22.69 -9.44 4.80
C ARG A 346 22.86 -10.96 4.76
N SER A 347 24.04 -11.46 5.14
CA SER A 347 24.32 -12.90 5.20
C SER A 347 23.51 -13.60 6.30
N THR A 348 23.32 -12.95 7.45
CA THR A 348 22.54 -13.50 8.57
C THR A 348 21.05 -13.50 8.28
N GLU A 349 20.47 -12.42 7.73
CA GLU A 349 19.04 -12.35 7.40
C GLU A 349 18.65 -13.40 6.36
N THR A 350 19.47 -13.57 5.31
CA THR A 350 19.24 -14.59 4.27
C THR A 350 19.27 -16.00 4.86
N LYS A 351 20.25 -16.32 5.72
CA LYS A 351 20.33 -17.63 6.39
C LYS A 351 19.13 -17.89 7.30
N THR A 352 18.64 -16.86 8.00
CA THR A 352 17.45 -16.96 8.86
C THR A 352 16.19 -17.22 8.04
N LEU A 353 15.98 -16.51 6.93
CA LEU A 353 14.84 -16.73 6.03
C LEU A 353 14.83 -18.15 5.47
N PHE A 354 15.97 -18.64 4.98
CA PHE A 354 16.09 -19.99 4.45
C PHE A 354 15.91 -21.06 5.53
N SER A 355 16.41 -20.83 6.74
CA SER A 355 16.20 -21.73 7.88
C SER A 355 14.71 -21.80 8.28
N GLN A 356 14.01 -20.67 8.31
CA GLN A 356 12.57 -20.63 8.59
C GLN A 356 11.75 -21.33 7.48
N ALA A 357 12.10 -21.11 6.21
CA ALA A 357 11.48 -21.80 5.08
C ALA A 357 11.70 -23.32 5.14
N SER A 358 12.92 -23.74 5.49
CA SER A 358 13.28 -25.16 5.67
C SER A 358 12.46 -25.79 6.80
N SER A 359 12.36 -25.14 7.97
CA SER A 359 11.53 -25.58 9.09
C SER A 359 10.04 -25.68 8.71
N TYR A 360 9.52 -24.68 7.99
CA TYR A 360 8.14 -24.69 7.50
C TYR A 360 7.89 -25.89 6.57
N LEU A 361 8.76 -26.13 5.59
CA LEU A 361 8.61 -27.25 4.64
C LEU A 361 8.79 -28.63 5.33
N ALA A 362 9.64 -28.71 6.34
CA ALA A 362 9.85 -29.92 7.14
C ALA A 362 8.60 -30.28 7.97
N GLN A 363 7.84 -29.30 8.46
CA GLN A 363 6.61 -29.50 9.23
C GLN A 363 5.35 -29.61 8.37
N THR A 364 5.41 -29.20 7.09
CA THR A 364 4.25 -29.24 6.19
C THR A 364 3.92 -30.68 5.79
N PRO A 365 2.67 -31.14 5.94
CA PRO A 365 2.23 -32.46 5.49
C PRO A 365 2.07 -32.49 3.96
N ILE A 366 3.19 -32.49 3.25
CA ILE A 366 3.25 -32.87 1.83
C ILE A 366 3.50 -34.37 1.83
N GLU A 367 2.41 -35.10 1.74
CA GLU A 367 2.37 -36.56 1.79
C GLU A 367 2.28 -37.12 0.38
N SER A 368 3.06 -38.17 0.13
CA SER A 368 2.93 -39.02 -1.05
C SER A 368 1.88 -40.08 -0.77
N ASP A 369 0.82 -40.12 -1.58
CA ASP A 369 -0.09 -41.27 -1.65
C ASP A 369 0.33 -42.24 -2.76
N ASN A 370 1.56 -42.13 -3.28
CA ASN A 370 1.99 -42.92 -4.43
C ASN A 370 2.03 -44.41 -4.05
N ALA A 371 1.29 -45.24 -4.78
CA ALA A 371 1.03 -46.64 -4.46
C ALA A 371 2.25 -47.58 -4.60
N TRP A 372 3.46 -47.05 -4.77
CA TRP A 372 4.64 -47.80 -5.22
C TRP A 372 5.69 -48.05 -4.13
N SER A 373 5.47 -47.66 -2.87
CA SER A 373 6.29 -48.15 -1.74
C SER A 373 5.58 -49.26 -0.98
N TRP A 374 5.62 -50.47 -1.53
CA TRP A 374 5.03 -51.70 -0.99
C TRP A 374 5.71 -52.21 0.30
N LYS A 375 6.61 -51.45 0.93
CA LYS A 375 7.25 -51.77 2.21
C LYS A 375 7.70 -50.52 2.96
N TRP A 376 6.86 -49.98 3.85
CA TRP A 376 7.19 -49.56 5.23
C TRP A 376 6.02 -48.77 5.83
N ASP A 377 5.65 -49.03 7.09
CA ASP A 377 4.70 -48.25 7.89
C ASP A 377 5.27 -46.87 8.34
N GLY A 378 5.96 -46.19 7.43
CA GLY A 378 6.57 -44.89 7.66
C GLY A 378 6.63 -44.11 6.36
N ARG A 379 6.02 -42.93 6.35
CA ARG A 379 5.94 -42.00 5.21
C ARG A 379 7.34 -41.67 4.69
N ALA A 380 7.79 -42.34 3.63
CA ALA A 380 9.07 -42.02 2.99
C ALA A 380 8.98 -40.62 2.35
N MET A 381 10.04 -39.84 2.52
CA MET A 381 10.15 -38.49 1.98
C MET A 381 10.37 -38.58 0.47
N CYS A 382 9.46 -38.01 -0.33
CA CYS A 382 9.60 -37.99 -1.79
C CYS A 382 10.77 -37.13 -2.26
N TRP A 383 11.29 -37.43 -3.45
CA TRP A 383 12.42 -36.71 -4.03
C TRP A 383 12.19 -35.20 -4.10
N GLU A 384 11.01 -34.74 -4.52
CA GLU A 384 10.70 -33.31 -4.68
C GLU A 384 10.77 -32.54 -3.35
N ARG A 385 10.40 -33.18 -2.25
CA ARG A 385 10.52 -32.58 -0.91
C ARG A 385 11.96 -32.67 -0.40
N ALA A 386 12.65 -33.79 -0.67
CA ALA A 386 14.03 -34.01 -0.25
C ALA A 386 14.96 -32.97 -0.86
N ILE A 387 14.87 -32.78 -2.17
CA ILE A 387 15.70 -31.80 -2.88
C ILE A 387 15.34 -30.36 -2.51
N ALA A 388 14.06 -30.07 -2.23
CA ALA A 388 13.64 -28.75 -1.78
C ALA A 388 14.21 -28.42 -0.38
N LEU A 389 14.26 -29.37 0.55
CA LEU A 389 14.92 -29.17 1.85
C LEU A 389 16.45 -29.05 1.72
N GLU A 390 17.09 -29.82 0.84
CA GLU A 390 18.53 -29.70 0.55
C GLU A 390 18.87 -28.28 0.06
N ILE A 391 18.09 -27.78 -0.88
CA ILE A 391 18.24 -26.43 -1.45
C ILE A 391 18.01 -25.34 -0.40
N LEU A 392 17.03 -25.52 0.50
CA LEU A 392 16.76 -24.56 1.58
C LEU A 392 17.80 -24.62 2.70
N ALA A 393 18.49 -25.74 2.89
CA ALA A 393 19.58 -25.88 3.85
C ALA A 393 20.86 -25.19 3.38
N ASP A 394 21.09 -25.07 2.07
CA ASP A 394 22.27 -24.45 1.47
C ASP A 394 21.99 -23.02 0.94
N ALA A 395 21.58 -22.14 1.85
CA ALA A 395 21.21 -20.75 1.54
C ALA A 395 22.31 -19.97 0.79
N GLY A 396 23.58 -20.31 1.03
CA GLY A 396 24.73 -19.58 0.48
C GLY A 396 25.02 -19.84 -1.00
N SER A 397 24.70 -21.03 -1.51
CA SER A 397 24.93 -21.37 -2.94
C SER A 397 23.80 -20.89 -3.85
N VAL A 398 22.60 -20.67 -3.29
CA VAL A 398 21.37 -20.40 -4.06
C VAL A 398 20.95 -18.91 -3.97
N ALA A 399 21.28 -18.22 -2.88
CA ALA A 399 21.01 -16.78 -2.74
C ALA A 399 21.74 -15.98 -3.84
N GLY A 400 20.99 -15.15 -4.58
CA GLY A 400 21.51 -14.27 -5.64
C GLY A 400 21.46 -14.80 -7.08
N HIS A 401 21.07 -16.07 -7.31
CA HIS A 401 21.08 -16.67 -8.66
C HIS A 401 19.70 -16.66 -9.37
N GLY A 402 18.65 -16.22 -8.69
CA GLY A 402 17.31 -16.06 -9.25
C GLY A 402 16.58 -17.35 -9.67
N ALA A 403 15.31 -17.19 -10.02
CA ALA A 403 14.36 -18.26 -10.31
C ALA A 403 14.78 -19.23 -11.44
N SER A 404 15.47 -18.75 -12.47
CA SER A 404 15.90 -19.55 -13.63
C SER A 404 17.10 -20.44 -13.33
N ALA A 405 18.04 -19.97 -12.50
CA ALA A 405 19.19 -20.77 -12.09
C ALA A 405 18.74 -21.93 -11.18
N LEU A 406 17.81 -21.67 -10.26
CA LEU A 406 17.24 -22.72 -9.40
C LEU A 406 16.57 -23.85 -10.23
N GLU A 407 15.82 -23.49 -11.27
CA GLU A 407 15.21 -24.49 -12.15
C GLU A 407 16.26 -25.30 -12.94
N GLN A 408 17.35 -24.65 -13.36
CA GLN A 408 18.48 -25.34 -14.00
C GLN A 408 19.19 -26.30 -13.03
N THR A 409 19.45 -25.88 -11.79
CA THR A 409 20.03 -26.74 -10.75
C THR A 409 19.16 -27.97 -10.48
N LEU A 410 17.83 -27.78 -10.41
CA LEU A 410 16.88 -28.88 -10.24
C LEU A 410 16.89 -29.86 -11.44
N ARG A 411 16.99 -29.36 -12.68
CA ARG A 411 17.13 -30.21 -13.88
C ARG A 411 18.41 -31.04 -13.84
N GLU A 412 19.54 -30.40 -13.54
CA GLU A 412 20.84 -31.07 -13.47
C GLU A 412 20.86 -32.14 -12.38
N ARG A 413 20.31 -31.84 -11.20
CA ARG A 413 20.19 -32.80 -10.09
C ARG A 413 19.26 -33.96 -10.44
N TYR A 414 18.11 -33.71 -11.09
CA TYR A 414 17.22 -34.77 -11.55
C TYR A 414 17.92 -35.70 -12.56
N ASP A 415 18.66 -35.14 -13.51
CA ASP A 415 19.32 -35.92 -14.57
C ASP A 415 20.49 -36.76 -14.06
N GLN A 416 21.18 -36.28 -13.02
CA GLN A 416 22.26 -37.01 -12.34
C GLN A 416 21.73 -38.19 -11.51
N VAL A 417 20.70 -37.95 -10.69
CA VAL A 417 20.20 -38.95 -9.73
C VAL A 417 19.21 -39.91 -10.38
N ARG A 418 18.40 -39.42 -11.34
CA ARG A 418 17.26 -40.14 -11.94
C ARG A 418 16.38 -40.82 -10.89
N PRO A 419 15.79 -40.02 -9.97
CA PRO A 419 15.07 -40.53 -8.81
C PRO A 419 13.88 -41.43 -9.21
N SER A 420 13.74 -42.55 -8.52
CA SER A 420 12.62 -43.49 -8.68
C SER A 420 11.46 -43.22 -7.71
N ASP A 421 11.68 -42.33 -6.74
CA ASP A 421 10.80 -41.95 -5.63
C ASP A 421 10.15 -40.57 -5.83
N THR A 422 9.90 -40.22 -7.09
CA THR A 422 9.23 -38.97 -7.48
C THR A 422 7.73 -39.03 -7.24
N LEU A 423 7.16 -37.90 -6.85
CA LEU A 423 5.73 -37.71 -6.80
C LEU A 423 5.16 -37.59 -8.21
N ALA A 424 5.76 -36.79 -9.10
CA ALA A 424 5.15 -36.48 -10.40
C ALA A 424 5.42 -37.51 -11.51
N PRO A 425 4.50 -37.74 -12.50
CA PRO A 425 4.63 -38.81 -13.49
C PRO A 425 5.64 -38.48 -14.59
N THR A 426 6.11 -37.24 -14.64
CA THR A 426 7.05 -36.78 -15.66
C THR A 426 8.14 -35.97 -15.00
N ARG A 427 9.34 -36.07 -15.57
CA ARG A 427 10.51 -35.28 -15.21
C ARG A 427 10.18 -33.78 -15.08
N THR A 428 9.50 -33.21 -16.07
CA THR A 428 9.13 -31.79 -16.08
C THR A 428 8.20 -31.43 -14.92
N ALA A 429 7.23 -32.29 -14.61
CA ALA A 429 6.31 -32.07 -13.50
C ALA A 429 7.01 -32.20 -12.13
N SER A 430 7.96 -33.12 -11.96
CA SER A 430 8.72 -33.28 -10.72
C SER A 430 9.62 -32.09 -10.44
N ILE A 431 10.32 -31.61 -11.47
CA ILE A 431 11.16 -30.40 -11.38
C ILE A 431 10.30 -29.18 -11.04
N THR A 432 9.14 -29.04 -11.69
CA THR A 432 8.20 -27.95 -11.42
C THR A 432 7.67 -28.04 -9.98
N LEU A 433 7.33 -29.23 -9.50
CA LEU A 433 6.82 -29.43 -8.15
C LEU A 433 7.90 -29.09 -7.10
N ALA A 434 9.13 -29.60 -7.25
CA ALA A 434 10.24 -29.27 -6.38
C ALA A 434 10.49 -27.75 -6.33
N LEU A 435 10.50 -27.10 -7.50
CA LEU A 435 10.65 -25.64 -7.63
C LEU A 435 9.55 -24.90 -6.86
N GLN A 436 8.29 -25.32 -7.03
CA GLN A 436 7.17 -24.69 -6.36
C GLN A 436 7.18 -24.95 -4.85
N LEU A 437 7.65 -26.11 -4.38
CA LEU A 437 7.80 -26.39 -2.95
C LEU A 437 8.84 -25.46 -2.30
N THR A 438 10.01 -25.30 -2.92
CA THR A 438 11.04 -24.37 -2.46
C THR A 438 10.51 -22.93 -2.45
N ARG A 439 9.82 -22.51 -3.52
CA ARG A 439 9.23 -21.17 -3.62
C ARG A 439 8.11 -20.93 -2.62
N GLY A 440 7.22 -21.90 -2.43
CA GLY A 440 6.12 -21.81 -1.48
C GLY A 440 6.61 -21.72 -0.04
N ALA A 441 7.67 -22.48 0.29
CA ALA A 441 8.31 -22.42 1.60
C ALA A 441 8.95 -21.04 1.86
N LEU A 442 9.72 -20.51 0.90
CA LEU A 442 10.32 -19.17 1.00
C LEU A 442 9.25 -18.06 1.01
N ALA A 443 8.22 -18.16 0.17
CA ALA A 443 7.11 -17.20 0.17
C ALA A 443 6.40 -17.17 1.53
N SER A 444 6.26 -18.32 2.18
CA SER A 444 5.57 -18.44 3.47
C SER A 444 6.29 -17.73 4.62
N VAL A 445 7.56 -17.33 4.42
CA VAL A 445 8.39 -16.69 5.45
C VAL A 445 8.84 -15.27 5.11
N ILE A 446 8.58 -14.76 3.89
CA ILE A 446 8.95 -13.40 3.45
C ILE A 446 7.81 -12.40 3.72
N HIS A 447 8.14 -11.21 4.23
CA HIS A 447 7.22 -10.09 4.48
C HIS A 447 7.63 -8.78 3.80
N ASP A 448 6.66 -7.85 3.71
CA ASP A 448 6.78 -6.56 2.99
C ASP A 448 7.89 -5.62 3.49
N ASP A 449 8.44 -5.88 4.68
CA ASP A 449 9.50 -5.08 5.31
C ASP A 449 10.87 -5.77 5.29
N ASP A 450 10.98 -6.99 4.77
CA ASP A 450 12.23 -7.77 4.71
C ASP A 450 13.10 -7.40 3.49
N VAL A 451 12.67 -6.41 2.69
CA VAL A 451 13.34 -6.01 1.44
C VAL A 451 14.41 -4.95 1.71
N PHE A 452 15.49 -5.34 2.40
CA PHE A 452 16.76 -4.63 2.35
C PHE A 452 17.73 -5.40 1.46
N GLY A 453 17.65 -5.17 0.14
CA GLY A 453 18.41 -5.90 -0.86
C GLY A 453 17.63 -7.12 -1.39
N ASN A 454 17.83 -7.46 -2.66
CA ASN A 454 17.06 -8.48 -3.40
C ASN A 454 17.26 -9.94 -2.92
N ASP A 455 17.79 -10.17 -1.72
CA ASP A 455 18.28 -11.48 -1.31
C ASP A 455 17.13 -12.39 -0.87
N GLY A 456 16.97 -13.54 -1.56
CA GLY A 456 15.89 -14.53 -1.35
C GLY A 456 14.58 -14.25 -2.11
N VAL A 457 14.31 -12.98 -2.42
CA VAL A 457 13.13 -12.52 -3.19
C VAL A 457 13.17 -12.99 -4.65
N ASP A 458 14.36 -13.08 -5.24
CA ASP A 458 14.55 -13.48 -6.64
C ASP A 458 14.16 -14.95 -6.91
N LEU A 459 14.14 -15.80 -5.87
CA LEU A 459 13.81 -17.22 -5.98
C LEU A 459 12.30 -17.46 -5.94
N VAL A 460 11.56 -16.73 -5.09
CA VAL A 460 10.10 -16.75 -5.01
C VAL A 460 9.44 -16.09 -6.23
N GLY A 461 10.21 -15.22 -6.90
CA GLY A 461 9.77 -14.43 -8.03
C GLY A 461 9.08 -13.15 -7.57
N SER A 462 9.11 -12.14 -8.41
CA SER A 462 8.59 -10.81 -8.08
C SER A 462 7.11 -10.86 -7.67
N ARG A 463 6.80 -10.15 -6.59
CA ARG A 463 5.45 -9.88 -6.11
C ARG A 463 4.72 -9.08 -7.20
N LYS A 464 3.48 -9.47 -7.57
CA LYS A 464 2.65 -8.55 -8.38
C LYS A 464 2.45 -7.31 -7.53
N PRO A 465 2.28 -6.14 -8.11
CA PRO A 465 2.30 -4.98 -7.25
C PRO A 465 0.89 -4.73 -6.67
N GLY A 466 0.84 -4.02 -5.55
CA GLY A 466 -0.33 -4.02 -4.66
C GLY A 466 -0.59 -5.35 -3.95
N GLN A 467 -0.12 -6.48 -4.51
CA GLN A 467 -0.12 -7.78 -3.89
C GLN A 467 0.78 -7.70 -2.67
N THR A 468 0.27 -7.91 -1.48
CA THR A 468 1.06 -8.16 -0.28
C THR A 468 1.89 -9.43 -0.47
N TRP A 469 3.01 -9.60 0.25
CA TRP A 469 3.68 -10.91 0.22
C TRP A 469 2.74 -12.01 0.69
N ALA A 470 1.77 -11.72 1.55
CA ALA A 470 0.70 -12.66 1.91
C ALA A 470 -0.16 -13.08 0.71
N GLU A 471 -0.52 -12.16 -0.18
CA GLU A 471 -1.26 -12.46 -1.41
C GLU A 471 -0.37 -13.15 -2.46
N LYS A 472 0.94 -12.88 -2.49
CA LYS A 472 1.90 -13.60 -3.34
C LYS A 472 2.12 -15.03 -2.85
N THR A 473 2.21 -15.21 -1.55
CA THR A 473 2.23 -16.52 -0.89
C THR A 473 0.92 -17.24 -1.15
N ALA A 474 -0.23 -16.56 -1.09
CA ALA A 474 -1.51 -17.13 -1.48
C ALA A 474 -1.54 -17.54 -2.97
N ASP A 475 -0.97 -16.75 -3.88
CA ASP A 475 -0.82 -17.09 -5.31
C ASP A 475 0.09 -18.30 -5.53
N VAL A 476 1.24 -18.35 -4.87
CA VAL A 476 2.21 -19.46 -4.96
C VAL A 476 1.62 -20.73 -4.35
N LEU A 477 0.96 -20.63 -3.18
CA LEU A 477 0.24 -21.74 -2.56
C LEU A 477 -1.00 -22.16 -3.37
N SER A 478 -1.68 -21.24 -4.04
CA SER A 478 -2.78 -21.52 -4.96
C SER A 478 -2.30 -22.23 -6.21
N ALA A 479 -1.16 -21.83 -6.79
CA ALA A 479 -0.51 -22.54 -7.88
C ALA A 479 -0.10 -23.97 -7.45
N LEU A 480 0.52 -24.11 -6.27
CA LEU A 480 0.81 -25.41 -5.65
C LEU A 480 -0.45 -26.28 -5.49
N ARG A 481 -1.56 -25.71 -5.01
CA ARG A 481 -2.85 -26.40 -4.90
C ARG A 481 -3.47 -26.73 -6.26
N GLY A 482 -3.32 -25.86 -7.26
CA GLY A 482 -3.78 -26.10 -8.63
C GLY A 482 -3.04 -27.27 -9.28
N HIS A 483 -1.74 -27.38 -9.03
CA HIS A 483 -0.96 -28.56 -9.41
C HIS A 483 -1.39 -29.82 -8.64
N ARG A 484 -1.77 -29.70 -7.36
CA ARG A 484 -2.36 -30.80 -6.56
C ARG A 484 -3.76 -31.22 -7.01
N VAL A 485 -4.61 -30.32 -7.48
CA VAL A 485 -5.94 -30.69 -8.01
C VAL A 485 -5.81 -31.32 -9.39
N ALA A 486 -4.91 -30.81 -10.23
CA ALA A 486 -4.55 -31.46 -11.49
C ALA A 486 -3.96 -32.87 -11.24
N TRP A 487 -3.21 -33.01 -10.15
CA TRP A 487 -2.68 -34.28 -9.65
C TRP A 487 -3.74 -35.28 -9.21
N ASP A 488 -4.66 -34.87 -8.33
CA ASP A 488 -5.75 -35.72 -7.81
C ASP A 488 -6.66 -36.22 -8.95
N ARG A 489 -6.84 -35.38 -9.98
CA ARG A 489 -7.53 -35.75 -11.23
C ARG A 489 -6.75 -36.73 -12.10
N LEU A 490 -5.42 -36.60 -12.18
CA LEU A 490 -4.55 -37.50 -12.95
C LEU A 490 -4.29 -38.84 -12.24
N THR A 491 -4.41 -38.88 -10.91
CA THR A 491 -4.19 -40.07 -10.08
C THR A 491 -5.47 -40.75 -9.59
N GLY A 492 -6.64 -40.26 -10.02
CA GLY A 492 -7.93 -40.92 -9.81
C GLY A 492 -8.56 -40.76 -8.42
N LYS A 493 -8.12 -39.79 -7.61
CA LYS A 493 -8.73 -39.47 -6.31
C LYS A 493 -9.55 -38.19 -6.40
N ALA A 494 -10.68 -38.24 -7.09
CA ALA A 494 -11.75 -37.27 -6.90
C ALA A 494 -12.86 -37.94 -6.08
N VAL A 495 -13.14 -37.41 -4.88
CA VAL A 495 -14.43 -37.62 -4.19
C VAL A 495 -15.36 -36.50 -4.60
#